data_AF-A0A401URD6-F1
#
_entry.id   AF-A0A401URD6-F1
#
_cell.length_a   1.000
_cell.length_b   1.000
_cell.length_c   1.000
_cell.angle_alpha   90.00
_cell.angle_beta   90.00
_cell.angle_gamma   90.00
#
_symmetry.space_group_name_H-M   'P 1'
#
loop_
_entity.id
_entity.type
_entity.pdbx_description
1 polymer ?
#
loop_
_entity_poly.entity_id
_entity_poly.type
_entity_poly.pdbx_seq_one_letter_code
_entity_poly.pdbx_strand_id
1 'polypeptide(L)'
;MKVVAKPIEVVAWFDKSGKIHPVRFRIENDDNTFETIVIGRVLKIDLEKLTGNYMQLFTCQSSVDGIEKIYKIKFELKSSRWSLCKI
;
A
#
# COMPACT_ATOMS: atom_id res chain seq x y z
N MET A 1 2.72 11.56 14.55
CA MET A 1 1.98 10.29 14.38
C MET A 1 0.59 10.59 13.88
N LYS A 2 0.33 10.52 12.56
CA LYS A 2 -1.03 10.57 12.03
C LYS A 2 -1.29 9.23 11.34
N VAL A 3 -2.17 8.43 11.93
CA VAL A 3 -2.69 7.24 11.25
C VAL A 3 -3.62 7.75 10.16
N VAL A 4 -3.11 7.86 8.94
CA VAL A 4 -3.92 8.17 7.77
C VAL A 4 -4.30 6.84 7.14
N ALA A 5 -5.57 6.46 7.23
CA ALA A 5 -6.14 5.37 6.45
C ALA A 5 -6.76 5.98 5.17
N LYS A 6 -5.91 6.42 4.24
CA LYS A 6 -6.37 6.98 2.96
C LYS A 6 -6.56 5.84 1.96
N PRO A 7 -7.74 5.71 1.32
CA PRO A 7 -7.93 4.81 0.19
C PRO A 7 -6.93 5.15 -0.92
N ILE A 8 -6.42 4.12 -1.59
CA ILE A 8 -5.50 4.27 -2.73
C ILE A 8 -5.91 3.33 -3.84
N GLU A 9 -5.50 3.66 -5.05
CA GLU A 9 -5.62 2.77 -6.19
C GLU A 9 -4.25 2.19 -6.54
N VAL A 10 -4.18 0.88 -6.75
CA VAL A 10 -2.91 0.15 -6.82
C VAL A 10 -2.82 -0.63 -8.13
N VAL A 11 -1.65 -0.54 -8.78
CA VAL A 11 -1.22 -1.50 -9.80
C VAL A 11 -0.37 -2.55 -9.11
N ALA A 12 -0.81 -3.81 -9.19
CA ALA A 12 -0.10 -4.97 -8.67
C ALA A 12 -0.16 -6.11 -9.68
N TRP A 13 0.82 -6.98 -9.65
CA TRP A 13 0.78 -8.26 -10.35
C TRP A 13 0.76 -9.41 -9.34
N PHE A 14 0.29 -10.57 -9.78
CA PHE A 14 0.22 -11.77 -8.97
C PHE A 14 1.16 -12.80 -9.60
N ASP A 15 1.99 -13.42 -8.79
CA ASP A 15 2.80 -14.53 -9.29
C ASP A 15 1.98 -15.83 -9.41
N LYS A 16 2.59 -16.87 -9.96
CA LYS A 16 1.95 -18.18 -10.13
C LYS A 16 1.54 -18.85 -8.81
N SER A 17 2.06 -18.40 -7.66
CA SER A 17 1.65 -18.87 -6.33
C SER A 17 0.47 -18.08 -5.76
N GLY A 18 0.00 -17.04 -6.47
CA GLY A 18 -1.07 -16.15 -6.03
C GLY A 18 -0.58 -15.05 -5.10
N LYS A 19 0.73 -14.91 -4.87
CA LYS A 19 1.28 -13.84 -4.04
C LYS A 19 1.20 -12.51 -4.79
N ILE A 20 0.76 -11.50 -4.07
CA ILE A 20 0.56 -10.13 -4.58
C ILE A 20 1.88 -9.37 -4.54
N HIS A 21 2.18 -8.66 -5.63
CA HIS A 21 3.36 -7.82 -5.79
C HIS A 21 2.92 -6.41 -6.24
N PRO A 22 2.77 -5.47 -5.29
CA PRO A 22 2.37 -4.10 -5.63
C PRO A 22 3.54 -3.35 -6.30
N VAL A 23 3.23 -2.58 -7.35
CA VAL A 23 4.22 -1.90 -8.20
C VAL A 23 4.18 -0.38 -8.02
N ARG A 24 2.97 0.18 -8.03
CA ARG A 24 2.75 1.61 -7.81
C ARG A 24 1.33 1.82 -7.33
N PHE A 25 1.09 2.95 -6.70
CA PHE A 25 -0.24 3.39 -6.35
C PHE A 25 -0.42 4.86 -6.62
N ARG A 26 -1.68 5.29 -6.77
CA ARG A 26 -2.03 6.70 -6.74
C ARG A 26 -2.89 7.02 -5.52
N ILE A 27 -2.68 8.21 -4.98
CA ILE A 27 -3.39 8.75 -3.84
C ILE A 27 -3.97 10.12 -4.21
N GLU A 28 -5.20 10.37 -3.77
CA GLU A 28 -5.87 11.65 -3.98
C GLU A 28 -5.41 12.65 -2.92
N ASN A 29 -4.98 13.81 -3.42
CA ASN A 29 -4.63 14.97 -2.62
C ASN A 29 -5.89 15.77 -2.27
N ASP A 30 -5.76 16.70 -1.32
CA ASP A 30 -6.90 17.47 -0.82
C ASP A 30 -7.45 18.46 -1.88
N ASP A 31 -6.71 18.72 -2.96
CA ASP A 31 -7.10 19.50 -4.14
C ASP A 31 -7.70 18.65 -5.28
N ASN A 32 -8.04 17.38 -5.01
CA ASN A 32 -8.52 16.37 -5.97
C ASN A 32 -7.52 16.03 -7.09
N THR A 33 -6.24 16.40 -6.94
CA THR A 33 -5.18 15.90 -7.82
C THR A 33 -4.75 14.50 -7.38
N PHE A 34 -4.16 13.73 -8.30
CA PHE A 34 -3.60 12.42 -7.97
C PHE A 34 -2.07 12.48 -7.98
N GLU A 35 -1.46 12.05 -6.89
CA GLU A 35 -0.02 11.77 -6.81
C GLU A 35 0.21 10.27 -7.05
N THR A 36 1.15 9.92 -7.95
CA THR A 36 1.55 8.53 -8.18
C THR A 36 2.88 8.23 -7.49
N ILE A 37 2.88 7.22 -6.63
CA ILE A 37 4.06 6.74 -5.93
C ILE A 37 4.44 5.37 -6.49
N VAL A 38 5.62 5.31 -7.11
CA VAL A 38 6.23 4.04 -7.55
C VAL A 38 6.85 3.35 -6.33
N ILE A 39 6.54 2.07 -6.14
CA ILE A 39 7.11 1.26 -5.06
C ILE A 39 8.49 0.79 -5.50
N GLY A 40 9.54 1.25 -4.80
CA GLY A 40 10.91 0.82 -5.09
C GLY A 40 11.17 -0.61 -4.63
N ARG A 41 10.80 -0.91 -3.38
CA ARG A 41 10.98 -2.23 -2.78
C ARG A 41 9.89 -2.56 -1.77
N VAL A 42 9.43 -3.80 -1.76
CA VAL A 42 8.65 -4.38 -0.64
C VAL A 42 9.63 -5.01 0.34
N LEU A 43 9.73 -4.44 1.54
CA LEU A 43 10.62 -4.88 2.61
C LEU A 43 10.03 -6.04 3.42
N LYS A 44 8.72 -6.03 3.63
CA LYS A 44 8.03 -7.02 4.46
C LYS A 44 6.59 -7.19 4.03
N ILE A 45 6.07 -8.41 4.16
CA ILE A 45 4.65 -8.73 3.97
C ILE A 45 4.17 -9.46 5.22
N ASP A 46 3.15 -8.93 5.87
CA ASP A 46 2.51 -9.50 7.05
C ASP A 46 1.04 -9.84 6.74
N LEU A 47 0.51 -10.87 7.39
CA LEU A 47 -0.92 -11.19 7.38
C LEU A 47 -1.52 -10.81 8.74
N GLU A 48 -2.40 -9.83 8.76
CA GLU A 48 -3.11 -9.38 9.96
C GLU A 48 -4.55 -9.88 9.94
N LYS A 49 -5.09 -10.21 11.12
CA LYS A 49 -6.49 -10.57 11.31
C LYS A 49 -7.12 -9.58 12.27
N LEU A 50 -8.10 -8.81 11.80
CA LEU A 50 -8.89 -7.90 12.62
C LEU A 50 -10.35 -8.29 12.51
N THR A 51 -11.00 -8.60 13.64
CA THR A 51 -12.45 -8.90 13.69
C THR A 51 -12.95 -9.87 12.60
N GLY A 52 -12.15 -10.88 12.27
CA GLY A 52 -12.47 -11.89 11.26
C GLY A 52 -12.10 -11.53 9.80
N ASN A 53 -11.66 -10.30 9.54
CA ASN A 53 -11.14 -9.89 8.25
C ASN A 53 -9.62 -10.06 8.20
N TYR A 54 -9.16 -10.81 7.20
CA TYR A 54 -7.75 -10.93 6.87
C TYR A 54 -7.30 -9.75 6.02
N MET A 55 -6.12 -9.22 6.33
CA MET A 55 -5.51 -8.09 5.65
C MET A 55 -4.05 -8.40 5.39
N GLN A 56 -3.60 -8.15 4.16
CA GLN A 56 -2.19 -8.26 3.82
C GLN A 56 -1.54 -6.87 3.94
N LEU A 57 -0.54 -6.75 4.81
CA LEU A 57 0.17 -5.50 5.07
C LEU A 57 1.55 -5.56 4.42
N PHE A 58 1.82 -4.61 3.54
CA PHE A 58 3.09 -4.49 2.82
C PHE A 58 3.85 -3.31 3.39
N THR A 59 5.04 -3.55 3.92
CA THR A 59 5.98 -2.47 4.26
C THR A 59 6.83 -2.21 3.02
N CYS A 60 6.70 -1.01 2.49
CA CYS A 60 7.31 -0.58 1.23
C CYS A 60 8.34 0.53 1.48
N GLN A 61 9.27 0.65 0.55
CA GLN A 61 10.26 1.71 0.51
C GLN A 61 10.32 2.29 -0.90
N SER A 62 10.37 3.62 -0.98
CA SER A 62 10.57 4.35 -2.24
C SER A 62 11.39 5.61 -2.02
N SER A 63 12.06 6.08 -3.07
CA SER A 63 12.63 7.42 -3.12
C SER A 63 11.57 8.39 -3.63
N VAL A 64 11.21 9.39 -2.83
CA VAL A 64 10.33 10.49 -3.22
C VAL A 64 11.12 11.78 -3.03
N ASP A 65 11.33 12.51 -4.11
CA ASP A 65 12.19 13.72 -4.14
C ASP A 65 13.61 13.48 -3.61
N GLY A 66 14.19 12.30 -3.90
CA GLY A 66 15.52 11.92 -3.44
C GLY A 66 15.60 11.47 -1.98
N ILE A 67 14.48 11.52 -1.24
CA ILE A 67 14.39 11.08 0.15
C ILE A 67 13.78 9.68 0.19
N GLU A 68 14.48 8.74 0.83
CA GLU A 68 13.91 7.43 1.09
C GLU A 68 12.79 7.52 2.13
N LYS A 69 11.60 7.05 1.73
CA LYS A 69 10.42 6.97 2.58
C LYS A 69 10.02 5.51 2.73
N ILE A 70 9.83 5.11 4.00
CA ILE A 70 9.21 3.83 4.35
C ILE A 70 7.77 4.10 4.72
N TYR A 71 6.86 3.34 4.12
CA TYR A 71 5.42 3.45 4.35
C TYR A 71 4.79 2.07 4.27
N LYS A 72 3.53 1.95 4.70
CA LYS A 72 2.80 0.69 4.57
C LYS A 72 1.58 0.86 3.67
N ILE A 73 1.28 -0.15 2.88
CA ILE A 73 0.00 -0.26 2.19
C ILE A 73 -0.68 -1.55 2.64
N LYS A 74 -2.00 -1.51 2.74
CA LYS A 74 -2.81 -2.60 3.28
C LYS A 74 -3.82 -3.02 2.23
N PHE A 75 -3.93 -4.32 2.00
CA PHE A 75 -4.94 -4.94 1.15
C PHE A 75 -5.93 -5.73 2.01
N GLU A 76 -7.20 -5.36 1.98
CA GLU A 76 -8.27 -6.06 2.68
C GLU A 76 -8.83 -7.17 1.79
N LEU A 77 -8.64 -8.44 2.18
CA LEU A 77 -8.97 -9.59 1.31
C LEU A 77 -10.46 -9.66 0.99
N LYS A 78 -11.32 -9.35 1.97
CA LYS A 78 -12.78 -9.46 1.82
C LYS A 78 -13.36 -8.38 0.90
N SER A 79 -12.89 -7.14 1.04
CA SER A 79 -13.42 -5.99 0.30
C SER A 79 -12.64 -5.70 -0.99
N SER A 80 -11.48 -6.35 -1.17
CA SER A 80 -10.53 -6.05 -2.25
C SER A 80 -10.10 -4.58 -2.29
N ARG A 81 -10.03 -3.92 -1.13
CA ARG A 81 -9.69 -2.50 -1.01
C ARG A 81 -8.25 -2.32 -0.56
N TRP A 82 -7.61 -1.31 -1.14
CA TRP A 82 -6.28 -0.86 -0.73
C TRP A 82 -6.35 0.45 0.06
N SER A 83 -5.47 0.57 1.04
CA SER A 83 -5.27 1.81 1.78
C SER A 83 -3.80 2.04 2.08
N LEU A 84 -3.35 3.30 2.00
CA LEU A 84 -2.10 3.72 2.59
C LEU A 84 -2.26 3.74 4.11
N CYS A 85 -1.26 3.21 4.82
CA CYS A 85 -1.20 3.16 6.26
C CYS A 85 0.19 3.62 6.69
N LYS A 86 0.28 4.65 7.53
CA LYS A 86 1.53 5.16 8.14
C LYS A 86 2.53 5.81 7.17
N ILE A 87 2.88 7.05 7.51
CA ILE A 87 4.22 7.65 7.39
C ILE A 87 4.68 7.87 8.84
#